data_AF-A0A7C6TUA9-F1
#
_entry.id   AF-A0A7C6TUA9-F1
#
_cell.length_a   1.000
_cell.length_b   1.000
_cell.length_c   1.000
_cell.angle_alpha   90.00
_cell.angle_beta   90.00
_cell.angle_gamma   90.00
#
_symmetry.space_group_name_H-M   'P 1'
#
loop_
_entity.id
_entity.type
_entity.pdbx_description
1 polymer ?
#
loop_
_entity_poly.entity_id
_entity_poly.type
_entity_poly.pdbx_seq_one_letter_code
_entity_poly.pdbx_strand_id
1 'polypeptide(L)' 'MKIVVLDGYTLNPGDLTWEGLEALGEVTVYDRSDPDQVVERAKDADIVLVNKVKLPRDVMDQLPKLKFVAVLATG' A
#
# COMPACT_ATOMS: atom_id res chain seq x y z
N MET A 1 -3.10 -2.88 13.38
CA MET A 1 -3.63 -2.66 12.02
C MET A 1 -2.44 -2.69 11.07
N LYS A 2 -2.50 -3.51 10.01
CA LYS A 2 -1.41 -3.64 9.03
C LYS A 2 -1.64 -2.70 7.85
N ILE A 3 -0.67 -1.84 7.59
CA ILE A 3 -0.71 -0.80 6.56
C ILE A 3 0.42 -1.08 5.57
N VAL A 4 0.09 -1.23 4.29
CA VAL A 4 1.07 -1.48 3.23
C VAL A 4 1.04 -0.38 2.19
N VAL A 5 2.19 0.24 1.92
CA VAL A 5 2.40 1.18 0.82
C VAL A 5 3.10 0.44 -0.32
N LEU A 6 2.47 0.32 -1.49
CA LEU A 6 3.00 -0.52 -2.58
C LEU A 6 3.97 0.22 -3.53
N ASP A 7 3.99 1.55 -3.51
CA ASP A 7 4.80 2.38 -4.41
C ASP A 7 5.20 3.73 -3.77
N GLY A 8 5.79 3.66 -2.59
CA GLY A 8 6.08 4.81 -1.72
C GLY A 8 7.20 5.73 -2.20
N TYR A 9 8.12 5.27 -3.05
CA TYR A 9 9.34 6.02 -3.39
C TYR A 9 9.06 7.39 -4.03
N THR A 10 8.03 7.47 -4.87
CA THR A 10 7.68 8.73 -5.55
C THR A 10 7.05 9.76 -4.63
N LEU A 11 6.43 9.33 -3.53
CA LEU A 11 5.86 10.23 -2.52
C LEU A 11 6.92 10.67 -1.50
N ASN A 12 7.76 9.73 -1.06
CA ASN A 12 8.81 9.97 -0.09
C ASN A 12 10.08 9.17 -0.49
N PRO A 13 11.01 9.78 -1.25
CA PRO A 13 12.31 9.18 -1.57
C PRO A 13 13.34 9.27 -0.42
N GLY A 14 12.91 9.68 0.79
CA GLY A 14 13.74 9.75 1.99
C GLY A 14 13.91 11.15 2.59
N ASP A 15 13.24 12.16 2.04
CA ASP A 15 13.24 13.55 2.52
C ASP A 15 12.04 13.89 3.43
N LEU A 16 11.04 13.01 3.49
CA LEU A 16 9.88 13.08 4.39
C LEU A 16 9.87 11.90 5.38
N THR A 17 8.87 11.84 6.25
CA THR A 17 8.69 10.76 7.24
C THR A 17 7.37 10.02 7.08
N TRP A 18 7.36 8.74 7.49
CA TRP A 18 6.17 7.88 7.56
C TRP A 18 5.57 7.78 8.97
N GLU A 19 6.14 8.50 9.96
CA GLU A 19 5.74 8.45 11.38
C GLU A 19 4.23 8.64 11.59
N GLY A 20 3.59 9.50 10.80
CA GLY A 20 2.14 9.71 10.87
C GLY A 20 1.32 8.45 10.55
N LEU A 21 1.80 7.60 9.64
CA LEU A 21 1.18 6.28 9.36
C LEU A 21 1.58 5.25 10.43
N GLU A 22 2.84 5.27 10.88
CA GLU A 22 3.36 4.34 11.89
C GLU A 22 2.65 4.53 13.24
N ALA A 23 2.21 5.74 13.56
CA ALA A 23 1.38 6.02 14.73
C ALA A 23 -0.01 5.34 14.67
N LEU A 24 -0.47 4.95 13.47
CA LEU A 24 -1.78 4.32 13.24
C LEU A 24 -1.69 2.79 13.16
N GLY A 25 -0.51 2.21 12.98
CA GLY A 25 -0.35 0.77 12.83
C GLY A 25 1.05 0.31 12.40
N GLU A 26 1.15 -0.98 12.11
CA GLU A 26 2.37 -1.58 11.57
C GLU A 26 2.46 -1.25 10.08
N VAL A 27 3.46 -0.45 9.70
CA VAL A 27 3.65 0.03 8.32
C VAL A 27 4.75 -0.75 7.63
N THR A 28 4.47 -1.20 6.41
CA THR A 28 5.49 -1.69 5.47
C THR A 28 5.44 -0.85 4.20
N VAL A 29 6.58 -0.30 3.79
CA VAL A 29 6.71 0.53 2.60
C VAL A 29 7.55 -0.20 1.56
N TYR A 30 7.02 -0.33 0.36
CA TYR A 30 7.75 -0.78 -0.82
C TYR A 30 7.97 0.41 -1.74
N ASP A 31 9.21 0.58 -2.23
CA ASP A 31 9.55 1.66 -3.17
C ASP A 31 8.70 1.59 -4.44
N ARG A 32 8.58 0.37 -4.99
CA ARG A 32 7.80 0.01 -6.19
C ARG A 32 7.35 -1.43 -6.08
N SER A 33 6.16 -1.73 -6.60
CA SER A 33 5.64 -3.09 -6.73
C SER A 33 5.25 -3.37 -8.18
N ASP A 34 5.79 -4.44 -8.73
CA ASP A 34 5.34 -4.98 -10.01
C ASP A 34 4.00 -5.72 -9.84
N PRO A 35 3.19 -5.88 -10.91
CA PRO A 35 1.85 -6.45 -10.81
C PRO A 35 1.79 -7.85 -10.16
N ASP A 36 2.81 -8.67 -10.36
CA ASP A 36 2.94 -10.02 -9.80
C ASP A 36 3.31 -10.04 -8.30
N GLN A 37 3.79 -8.93 -7.77
CA GLN A 37 4.16 -8.78 -6.35
C GLN A 37 3.01 -8.26 -5.48
N VAL A 38 2.00 -7.63 -6.09
CA VAL A 38 0.95 -6.90 -5.37
C VAL A 38 0.21 -7.78 -4.37
N VAL A 39 -0.24 -8.95 -4.79
CA VAL A 39 -1.00 -9.86 -3.92
C VAL A 39 -0.14 -10.33 -2.76
N GLU A 40 1.10 -10.75 -3.03
CA GLU A 40 2.01 -11.27 -2.01
C GLU A 40 2.28 -10.22 -0.92
N ARG A 41 2.51 -8.97 -1.32
CA ARG A 41 2.81 -7.85 -0.42
C ARG A 41 1.59 -7.35 0.35
N ALA A 42 0.38 -7.49 -0.20
CA ALA A 42 -0.84 -6.92 0.36
C ALA A 42 -1.79 -7.93 1.03
N LYS A 43 -1.61 -9.25 0.84
CA LYS A 43 -2.54 -10.30 1.31
C LYS A 43 -2.93 -10.23 2.78
N ASP A 44 -2.02 -9.71 3.61
CA ASP A 44 -2.20 -9.61 5.06
C ASP A 44 -2.51 -8.19 5.55
N ALA A 45 -2.64 -7.22 4.65
CA ALA A 45 -2.88 -5.82 4.97
C ALA A 45 -4.36 -5.55 5.31
N ASP A 46 -4.61 -4.76 6.35
CA ASP A 46 -5.92 -4.16 6.60
C ASP A 46 -6.13 -2.94 5.69
N ILE A 47 -5.07 -2.18 5.45
CA ILE A 47 -5.04 -0.95 4.64
C ILE A 47 -3.96 -1.06 3.58
N VAL A 48 -4.30 -0.72 2.35
CA VAL A 48 -3.34 -0.60 1.23
C VAL A 48 -3.32 0.85 0.73
N LEU A 49 -2.12 1.42 0.60
CA LEU A 49 -1.89 2.73 -0.02
C LEU A 49 -1.17 2.54 -1.36
N VAL A 50 -1.67 3.22 -2.39
CA VAL A 50 -1.13 3.16 -3.76
C VAL A 50 -1.10 4.55 -4.40
N ASN A 51 -0.11 4.82 -5.25
CA ASN A 51 -0.07 6.01 -6.10
C ASN A 51 -0.47 5.66 -7.55
N LYS A 52 0.16 4.64 -8.13
CA LYS A 52 -0.01 4.19 -9.53
C LYS A 52 -0.10 2.67 -9.66
N VAL A 53 0.20 1.91 -8.61
CA VAL A 53 -0.08 0.46 -8.57
C VAL A 53 -1.58 0.22 -8.76
N LYS A 54 -1.92 -0.65 -9.72
CA LYS A 54 -3.30 -0.99 -10.05
C LYS A 54 -3.83 -2.07 -9.11
N LEU A 55 -5.06 -1.89 -8.63
CA LEU A 55 -5.80 -2.88 -7.85
C LEU A 55 -7.09 -3.27 -8.59
N PRO A 56 -6.99 -4.06 -9.68
CA PRO A 56 -8.18 -4.58 -10.35
C PRO A 56 -8.95 -5.56 -9.44
N ARG A 57 -10.18 -5.91 -9.84
CA ARG A 57 -11.09 -6.76 -9.05
C ARG A 57 -10.45 -8.10 -8.66
N ASP A 58 -9.82 -8.78 -9.60
CA ASP A 58 -9.15 -10.07 -9.41
C ASP A 58 -8.01 -10.01 -8.38
N VAL A 59 -7.32 -8.88 -8.28
CA VAL A 59 -6.34 -8.64 -7.21
C VAL A 59 -7.05 -8.43 -5.88
N MET A 60 -8.07 -7.55 -5.81
CA MET A 60 -8.78 -7.27 -4.56
C MET A 60 -9.49 -8.50 -3.99
N ASP A 61 -10.03 -9.38 -4.83
CA ASP A 61 -10.66 -10.64 -4.43
C ASP A 61 -9.68 -11.59 -3.71
N GLN A 62 -8.37 -11.42 -3.93
CA GLN A 62 -7.30 -12.19 -3.26
C GLN A 62 -6.80 -11.53 -1.96
N LEU A 63 -7.38 -10.42 -1.53
CA LEU A 63 -6.97 -9.66 -0.34
C LEU A 63 -8.07 -9.72 0.74
N PRO A 64 -8.31 -10.87 1.40
CA PRO A 64 -9.47 -11.09 2.26
C PRO A 64 -9.49 -10.22 3.53
N LYS A 65 -8.34 -9.63 3.91
CA LYS A 65 -8.22 -8.73 5.07
C LYS A 65 -8.37 -7.26 4.72
N LEU A 66 -8.36 -6.92 3.43
CA LEU A 66 -8.40 -5.54 2.97
C LEU A 66 -9.73 -4.89 3.37
N LYS A 67 -9.63 -3.81 4.14
CA LYS A 67 -10.77 -3.02 4.62
C LYS A 67 -10.82 -1.64 4.02
N PHE A 68 -9.66 -1.10 3.60
CA PHE A 68 -9.55 0.26 3.10
C PHE A 68 -8.41 0.40 2.09
N VAL A 69 -8.66 1.14 1.02
CA VAL A 69 -7.66 1.54 0.03
C VAL A 69 -7.56 3.05 0.04
N ALA A 70 -6.35 3.59 0.20
CA ALA A 70 -6.08 5.02 0.08
C ALA A 70 -5.24 5.28 -1.17
N VAL A 71 -5.71 6.17 -2.03
CA VAL A 71 -4.95 6.61 -3.20
C VAL A 71 -4.12 7.83 -2.79
N LEU A 72 -2.80 7.74 -2.97
CA LEU A 72 -1.82 8.81 -2.71
C LEU A 72 -1.80 9.85 -3.84
N ALA A 73 -2.96 10.12 -4.42
CA ALA A 73 -3.19 11.01 -5.54
C ALA A 73 -4.68 11.38 -5.60
N THR A 74 -5.04 12.32 -6.48
CA THR A 74 -6.44 12.73 -6.71
C THR A 74 -7.14 11.89 -7.77
N GLY A 75 -6.38 11.31 -8.71
CA GLY A 75 -6.91 10.59 -9.88
C GLY A 75 -7.04 9.09 -9.70
#